data_AF-A0A068S5F1-F1
#
_entry.id   AF-A0A068S5F1-F1
#
_cell.length_a   1.000
_cell.length_b   1.000
_cell.length_c   1.000
_cell.angle_alpha   90.00
_cell.angle_beta   90.00
_cell.angle_gamma   90.00
#
_symmetry.space_group_name_H-M   'P 1'
#
loop_
_entity.id
_entity.type
_entity.pdbx_description
1 polymer ?
#
loop_
_entity_poly.entity_id
_entity_poly.type
_entity_poly.pdbx_seq_one_letter_code
_entity_poly.pdbx_strand_id
1 'polypeptide(L)'
;MDLHFTTATGTSPPHTEPFFAHKTASTQTGTPPVQFSPPKTPPPTEEELKKKPKTTARLVSTGDFEPEQHFYPRVLNAQIHPLVQSFLTLGNERIIARYTHLNPSIKAETLRDILSYSPRYFQWAGSDLFNVTTATGQRQMIVIETNSCPSGQKSMPILSETEENNEHGGYRVVIQSAFKSQLSKADPSLGGLAVIYDKNLMESSGYAAVLADVAKEDVWLVEWYDKDTDPNVKWQDGILHVRDEHHVWHPIRACFRYLTQKPWNRFPLKTRTVVMNQIISCLAGGRNKMMAARAYDFYNSELVDTGLSIRTPETVNNVTLGEIPLWIHSMGGHAVLKVPYSNAGQGVYTITNHDELSNFMNEKHYYDKFIVQSLVGNASWSSVTRTGKFYHVGTIPNKKTNTFVSDLRMMIAGDENGFRPICIYGRKARRPLTAKLGPHDDTWEMLGTNLSIKLPNGDWTTDTSRLILMDRRDFNQLGIGIDDLIDAYIQTVLAVIAIDKMADRLMASGQFDYQLFQSLNPDDALLREIQQANIDSFQ
;
A
#
# COMPACT_ATOMS: atom_id res chain seq x y z
N MET A 1 64.90 38.82 22.37
CA MET A 1 65.26 38.60 20.95
C MET A 1 63.96 38.40 20.18
N ASP A 2 63.06 39.39 20.13
CA ASP A 2 63.17 40.71 19.45
C ASP A 2 63.29 40.53 17.94
N LEU A 3 62.52 41.15 17.04
CA LEU A 3 61.43 42.15 16.99
C LEU A 3 60.77 41.90 15.57
N HIS A 4 59.58 42.35 15.14
CA HIS A 4 58.99 43.68 15.20
C HIS A 4 57.50 43.62 14.77
N PHE A 5 56.71 44.45 15.45
CA PHE A 5 55.38 44.93 15.07
C PHE A 5 55.43 45.95 13.92
N THR A 6 54.36 46.05 13.13
CA THR A 6 53.77 47.37 12.79
C THR A 6 52.27 47.27 12.47
N THR A 7 51.51 48.12 13.15
CA THR A 7 50.09 48.47 13.02
C THR A 7 49.92 49.76 12.23
N ALA A 8 48.82 49.94 11.48
CA ALA A 8 48.17 51.24 11.21
C ALA A 8 46.80 51.03 10.50
N THR A 9 45.67 51.31 11.17
CA THR A 9 44.70 52.42 10.92
C THR A 9 44.14 52.47 9.49
N GLY A 10 42.84 52.38 9.17
CA GLY A 10 41.63 52.85 9.83
C GLY A 10 41.02 53.99 8.99
N THR A 11 39.86 53.79 8.34
CA THR A 11 38.87 54.84 7.96
C THR A 11 37.64 54.23 7.25
N SER A 12 36.46 54.56 7.79
CA SER A 12 35.14 54.63 7.12
C SER A 12 34.69 56.11 7.21
N PRO A 13 33.57 56.59 6.61
CA PRO A 13 32.78 56.18 5.43
C PRO A 13 32.65 57.38 4.43
N PRO A 14 31.64 57.47 3.52
CA PRO A 14 30.37 58.06 3.95
C PRO A 14 29.09 57.47 3.33
N HIS A 15 27.99 57.77 4.03
CA HIS A 15 26.59 57.60 3.65
C HIS A 15 26.21 58.35 2.37
N THR A 16 25.35 57.74 1.55
CA THR A 16 24.45 58.44 0.62
C THR A 16 23.10 57.73 0.52
N GLU A 17 22.05 58.43 0.94
CA GLU A 17 20.64 58.31 0.51
C GLU A 17 20.21 59.71 0.03
N PRO A 18 19.05 59.90 -0.62
CA PRO A 18 18.38 59.09 -1.64
C PRO A 18 18.07 59.96 -2.89
N PHE A 19 17.91 59.36 -4.07
CA PHE A 19 17.38 60.09 -5.24
C PHE A 19 16.04 59.52 -5.70
N PHE A 20 15.04 60.41 -5.67
CA PHE A 20 13.70 60.27 -6.22
C PHE A 20 13.70 60.38 -7.76
N ALA A 21 12.58 59.92 -8.33
CA ALA A 21 12.07 60.08 -9.71
C ALA A 21 12.48 58.96 -10.69
N HIS A 22 11.62 58.38 -11.52
CA HIS A 22 10.30 58.76 -12.02
C HIS A 22 9.44 57.50 -12.28
N LYS A 23 8.13 57.62 -12.02
CA LYS A 23 7.09 56.67 -12.44
C LYS A 23 7.02 56.59 -13.96
N THR A 24 7.15 55.38 -14.51
CA THR A 24 6.54 54.99 -15.78
C THR A 24 5.53 53.89 -15.51
N ALA A 25 4.25 54.24 -15.70
CA ALA A 25 3.14 53.32 -15.60
C ALA A 25 3.11 52.45 -16.87
N SER A 26 3.41 51.16 -16.73
CA SER A 26 2.95 50.14 -17.68
C SER A 26 1.88 49.31 -16.99
N THR A 27 0.63 49.57 -17.38
CA THR A 27 -0.53 48.74 -17.06
C THR A 27 -0.35 47.35 -17.66
N GLN A 28 0.09 46.40 -16.83
CA GLN A 28 -0.19 44.97 -17.05
C GLN A 28 -1.29 44.56 -16.08
N THR A 29 -2.47 44.34 -16.62
CA THR A 29 -3.60 43.68 -15.96
C THR A 29 -3.23 42.21 -15.72
N GLY A 30 -2.54 41.94 -14.61
CA GLY A 30 -2.30 40.61 -14.10
C GLY A 30 -3.44 40.20 -13.17
N THR A 31 -4.30 39.30 -13.63
CA THR A 31 -5.22 38.55 -12.79
C THR A 31 -4.42 37.85 -11.67
N PRO A 32 -4.85 37.91 -10.39
CA PRO A 32 -4.14 37.21 -9.32
C PRO A 32 -4.15 35.69 -9.59
N PRO A 33 -3.07 34.96 -9.22
CA PRO A 33 -3.04 33.52 -9.39
C PRO A 33 -4.12 32.90 -8.52
N VAL A 34 -5.08 32.23 -9.17
CA VAL A 34 -6.09 31.42 -8.49
C VAL A 34 -5.36 30.28 -7.77
N GLN A 35 -5.30 30.37 -6.44
CA GLN A 35 -4.92 29.26 -5.57
C GLN A 35 -5.94 28.13 -5.76
N PHE A 36 -5.64 27.18 -6.63
CA PHE A 36 -6.31 25.88 -6.62
C PHE A 36 -5.75 25.07 -5.45
N SER A 37 -6.30 25.29 -4.26
CA SER A 37 -6.27 24.25 -3.22
C SER A 37 -7.19 23.12 -3.70
N PRO A 38 -6.83 21.83 -3.52
CA PRO A 38 -7.82 20.78 -3.67
C PRO A 38 -9.00 21.10 -2.74
N PRO A 39 -10.25 20.93 -3.18
CA PRO A 39 -11.40 21.29 -2.36
C PRO A 39 -11.33 20.51 -1.04
N LYS A 40 -11.24 21.25 0.07
CA LYS A 40 -11.49 20.71 1.41
C LYS A 40 -12.90 20.15 1.39
N THR A 41 -13.04 18.83 1.41
CA THR A 41 -14.36 18.21 1.44
C THR A 41 -14.94 18.42 2.84
N PRO A 42 -16.10 19.09 2.99
CA PRO A 42 -16.87 18.99 4.22
C PRO A 42 -17.24 17.52 4.47
N PRO A 43 -17.51 17.10 5.71
CA PRO A 43 -18.17 15.80 5.93
C PRO A 43 -19.46 15.78 5.10
N PRO A 44 -19.76 14.66 4.41
CA PRO A 44 -20.94 14.59 3.56
C PRO A 44 -22.18 14.91 4.39
N THR A 45 -23.04 15.78 3.87
CA THR A 45 -24.35 16.04 4.47
C THR A 45 -25.21 14.78 4.34
N GLU A 46 -26.19 14.59 5.23
CA GLU A 46 -27.11 13.44 5.17
C GLU A 46 -27.84 13.31 3.81
N GLU A 47 -27.91 14.39 3.02
CA GLU A 47 -28.45 14.37 1.66
C GLU A 47 -27.47 13.86 0.57
N GLU A 48 -26.16 13.93 0.78
CA GLU A 48 -25.16 13.36 -0.15
C GLU A 48 -25.06 11.82 -0.02
N LEU A 49 -25.66 11.25 1.02
CA LEU A 49 -25.84 9.80 1.22
C LEU A 49 -27.06 9.23 0.46
N LYS A 50 -27.70 10.01 -0.44
CA LYS A 50 -28.77 9.53 -1.32
C LYS A 50 -28.25 8.41 -2.24
N LYS A 51 -28.54 7.17 -1.79
CA LYS A 51 -28.47 5.84 -2.44
C LYS A 51 -27.88 5.84 -3.85
N LYS A 52 -26.61 5.42 -3.96
CA LYS A 52 -26.15 4.75 -5.18
C LYS A 52 -27.17 3.67 -5.56
N PRO A 53 -27.52 3.50 -6.84
CA PRO A 53 -28.43 2.44 -7.26
C PRO A 53 -27.90 1.11 -6.74
N LYS A 54 -28.76 0.37 -6.02
CA LYS A 54 -28.38 -0.94 -5.46
C LYS A 54 -27.98 -1.86 -6.61
N THR A 55 -26.73 -2.27 -6.61
CA THR A 55 -26.21 -3.33 -7.47
C THR A 55 -26.66 -4.67 -6.90
N THR A 56 -27.41 -5.44 -7.67
CA THR A 56 -27.77 -6.82 -7.32
C THR A 56 -26.53 -7.71 -7.41
N ALA A 57 -26.52 -8.81 -6.65
CA ALA A 57 -25.50 -9.83 -6.84
C ALA A 57 -25.58 -10.37 -8.26
N ARG A 58 -24.44 -10.45 -8.96
CA ARG A 58 -24.36 -10.93 -10.34
C ARG A 58 -23.72 -12.30 -10.37
N LEU A 59 -24.30 -13.22 -11.13
CA LEU A 59 -23.66 -14.49 -11.42
C LEU A 59 -22.63 -14.31 -12.54
N VAL A 60 -21.45 -14.91 -12.37
CA VAL A 60 -20.37 -14.92 -13.37
C VAL A 60 -20.06 -16.37 -13.69
N SER A 61 -20.15 -16.72 -14.97
CA SER A 61 -20.02 -18.08 -15.48
C SER A 61 -18.65 -18.32 -16.12
N THR A 62 -18.37 -19.60 -16.39
CA THR A 62 -17.18 -20.00 -17.18
C THR A 62 -17.25 -19.38 -18.57
N GLY A 63 -16.17 -18.75 -19.02
CA GLY A 63 -16.07 -18.06 -20.30
C GLY A 63 -16.46 -16.59 -20.29
N ASP A 64 -16.84 -16.02 -19.13
CA ASP A 64 -17.23 -14.60 -19.02
C ASP A 64 -16.03 -13.62 -18.94
N PHE A 65 -14.78 -14.10 -19.02
CA PHE A 65 -13.60 -13.25 -18.90
C PHE A 65 -13.37 -12.45 -20.19
N GLU A 66 -13.53 -11.13 -20.12
CA GLU A 66 -13.27 -10.22 -21.23
C GLU A 66 -12.13 -9.25 -20.88
N PRO A 67 -10.96 -9.31 -21.53
CA PRO A 67 -9.79 -8.51 -21.14
C PRO A 67 -10.05 -7.00 -21.01
N GLU A 68 -10.85 -6.40 -21.88
CA GLU A 68 -11.22 -4.98 -21.85
C GLU A 68 -12.03 -4.57 -20.62
N GLN A 69 -12.67 -5.51 -19.93
CA GLN A 69 -13.41 -5.24 -18.70
C GLN A 69 -12.50 -5.27 -17.47
N HIS A 70 -11.29 -5.86 -17.59
CA HIS A 70 -10.44 -6.23 -16.45
C HIS A 70 -9.05 -5.60 -16.46
N PHE A 71 -8.63 -5.01 -17.59
CA PHE A 71 -7.36 -4.30 -17.72
C PHE A 71 -7.55 -2.84 -18.13
N TYR A 72 -6.60 -1.99 -17.76
CA TYR A 72 -6.57 -0.65 -18.33
C TYR A 72 -6.30 -0.71 -19.85
N PRO A 73 -6.91 0.19 -20.65
CA PRO A 73 -6.65 0.22 -22.09
C PRO A 73 -5.16 0.35 -22.45
N ARG A 74 -4.37 1.07 -21.64
CA ARG A 74 -2.90 1.16 -21.82
C ARG A 74 -2.20 -0.18 -21.67
N VAL A 75 -2.70 -1.06 -20.80
CA VAL A 75 -2.11 -2.38 -20.51
C VAL A 75 -2.35 -3.35 -21.64
N LEU A 76 -3.55 -3.36 -22.23
CA LEU A 76 -3.86 -4.20 -23.39
C LEU A 76 -2.98 -3.90 -24.61
N ASN A 77 -2.43 -2.68 -24.68
CA ASN A 77 -1.55 -2.23 -25.75
C ASN A 77 -0.07 -2.20 -25.35
N ALA A 78 0.27 -2.73 -24.17
CA ALA A 78 1.60 -2.70 -23.60
C ALA A 78 2.34 -4.02 -23.85
N GLN A 79 3.60 -3.92 -24.24
CA GLN A 79 4.52 -5.06 -24.30
C GLN A 79 5.40 -5.06 -23.06
N ILE A 80 5.42 -6.19 -22.34
CA ILE A 80 6.22 -6.36 -21.13
C ILE A 80 7.70 -6.01 -21.39
N HIS A 81 8.32 -5.35 -20.42
CA HIS A 81 9.75 -5.05 -20.48
C HIS A 81 10.56 -6.35 -20.33
N PRO A 82 11.56 -6.63 -21.19
CA PRO A 82 12.32 -7.90 -21.16
C PRO A 82 12.97 -8.22 -19.81
N LEU A 83 13.50 -7.21 -19.11
CA LEU A 83 14.07 -7.38 -17.76
C LEU A 83 13.01 -7.83 -16.75
N VAL A 84 11.81 -7.26 -16.80
CA VAL A 84 10.71 -7.62 -15.88
C VAL A 84 10.22 -9.03 -16.19
N GLN A 85 10.06 -9.36 -17.47
CA GLN A 85 9.72 -10.72 -17.89
C GLN A 85 10.75 -11.74 -17.41
N SER A 86 12.05 -11.43 -17.56
CA SER A 86 13.14 -12.28 -17.06
C SER A 86 13.13 -12.42 -15.54
N PHE A 87 12.78 -11.37 -14.79
CA PHE A 87 12.67 -11.42 -13.34
C PHE A 87 11.53 -12.35 -12.89
N LEU A 88 10.34 -12.20 -13.47
CA LEU A 88 9.16 -13.00 -13.10
C LEU A 88 9.32 -14.49 -13.41
N THR A 89 10.18 -14.82 -14.38
CA THR A 89 10.50 -16.20 -14.78
C THR A 89 11.82 -16.71 -14.18
N LEU A 90 12.49 -15.91 -13.33
CA LEU A 90 13.82 -16.24 -12.81
C LEU A 90 13.79 -17.46 -11.88
N GLY A 91 12.77 -17.56 -11.03
CA GLY A 91 12.64 -18.65 -10.04
C GLY A 91 13.56 -18.49 -8.83
N ASN A 92 13.15 -19.09 -7.71
CA ASN A 92 13.77 -18.84 -6.40
C ASN A 92 15.25 -19.24 -6.32
N GLU A 93 15.67 -20.36 -6.94
CA GLU A 93 17.09 -20.80 -6.89
C GLU A 93 18.05 -19.78 -7.53
N ARG A 94 17.68 -19.21 -8.68
CA ARG A 94 18.50 -18.17 -9.33
C ARG A 94 18.46 -16.85 -8.56
N ILE A 95 17.32 -16.52 -7.97
CA ILE A 95 17.18 -15.37 -7.06
C ILE A 95 18.12 -15.52 -5.85
N ILE A 96 18.12 -16.69 -5.20
CA ILE A 96 18.98 -16.99 -4.04
C ILE A 96 20.45 -16.86 -4.41
N ALA A 97 20.86 -17.48 -5.52
CA ALA A 97 22.24 -17.42 -5.99
C ALA A 97 22.69 -15.99 -6.26
N ARG A 98 21.85 -15.16 -6.91
CA ARG A 98 22.18 -13.76 -7.19
C ARG A 98 22.22 -12.92 -5.91
N TYR A 99 21.23 -13.06 -5.04
CA TYR A 99 21.11 -12.25 -3.83
C TYR A 99 22.26 -12.51 -2.86
N THR A 100 22.61 -13.77 -2.62
CA THR A 100 23.72 -14.15 -1.72
C THR A 100 25.09 -13.79 -2.30
N HIS A 101 25.26 -13.80 -3.62
CA HIS A 101 26.49 -13.29 -4.25
C HIS A 101 26.71 -11.80 -3.98
N LEU A 102 25.65 -11.00 -3.97
CA LEU A 102 25.70 -9.57 -3.64
C LEU A 102 25.74 -9.29 -2.13
N ASN A 103 25.37 -10.28 -1.31
CA ASN A 103 25.30 -10.18 0.15
C ASN A 103 25.99 -11.41 0.79
N PRO A 104 27.34 -11.48 0.75
CA PRO A 104 28.10 -12.69 1.11
C PRO A 104 27.99 -13.11 2.57
N SER A 105 27.45 -12.27 3.45
CA SER A 105 27.16 -12.62 4.85
C SER A 105 25.89 -13.47 5.01
N ILE A 106 25.03 -13.52 3.98
CA ILE A 106 23.74 -14.21 4.02
C ILE A 106 23.91 -15.63 3.49
N LYS A 107 23.47 -16.62 4.25
CA LYS A 107 23.53 -18.04 3.87
C LYS A 107 22.40 -18.37 2.88
N ALA A 108 22.74 -19.11 1.82
CA ALA A 108 21.80 -19.52 0.79
C ALA A 108 20.68 -20.42 1.35
N GLU A 109 21.01 -21.28 2.29
CA GLU A 109 20.07 -22.18 2.99
C GLU A 109 19.00 -21.38 3.72
N THR A 110 19.40 -20.35 4.46
CA THR A 110 18.45 -19.48 5.17
C THR A 110 17.47 -18.80 4.21
N LEU A 111 17.96 -18.30 3.08
CA LEU A 111 17.08 -17.66 2.09
C LEU A 111 16.18 -18.67 1.38
N ARG A 112 16.65 -19.91 1.18
CA ARG A 112 15.83 -21.00 0.65
C ARG A 112 14.69 -21.35 1.60
N ASP A 113 14.96 -21.47 2.89
CA ASP A 113 13.93 -21.73 3.90
C ASP A 113 12.87 -20.62 3.90
N ILE A 114 13.30 -19.36 3.86
CA ILE A 114 12.43 -18.18 3.79
C ILE A 114 11.55 -18.20 2.52
N LEU A 115 12.13 -18.45 1.35
CA LEU A 115 11.38 -18.48 0.09
C LEU A 115 10.49 -19.71 -0.04
N SER A 116 10.79 -20.81 0.69
CA SER A 116 9.95 -22.01 0.76
C SER A 116 8.80 -21.92 1.76
N TYR A 117 8.75 -20.87 2.58
CA TYR A 117 7.72 -20.69 3.59
C TYR A 117 6.32 -20.70 2.96
N SER A 118 5.41 -21.49 3.54
CA SER A 118 4.02 -21.59 3.10
C SER A 118 3.12 -20.85 4.09
N PRO A 119 2.61 -19.64 3.74
CA PRO A 119 1.81 -18.84 4.65
C PRO A 119 0.44 -19.48 4.93
N ARG A 120 0.00 -19.40 6.19
CA ARG A 120 -1.27 -19.98 6.66
C ARG A 120 -2.45 -19.02 6.53
N TYR A 121 -2.22 -17.74 6.74
CA TYR A 121 -3.25 -16.70 6.80
C TYR A 121 -3.12 -15.64 5.71
N PHE A 122 -1.91 -15.47 5.16
CA PHE A 122 -1.56 -14.36 4.27
C PHE A 122 -0.95 -14.81 2.93
N GLN A 123 -1.68 -15.63 2.18
CA GLN A 123 -1.21 -16.25 0.94
C GLN A 123 -1.01 -15.27 -0.21
N TRP A 124 -1.81 -14.21 -0.30
CA TRP A 124 -1.70 -13.23 -1.38
C TRP A 124 -1.49 -11.82 -0.85
N ALA A 125 -0.36 -11.21 -1.18
CA ALA A 125 0.05 -9.96 -0.56
C ALA A 125 0.66 -9.00 -1.58
N GLY A 126 0.67 -7.71 -1.23
CA GLY A 126 1.44 -6.72 -1.98
C GLY A 126 2.07 -5.70 -1.06
N SER A 127 3.36 -5.43 -1.23
CA SER A 127 4.07 -4.39 -0.50
C SER A 127 4.32 -3.18 -1.39
N ASP A 128 4.19 -2.00 -0.81
CA ASP A 128 4.64 -0.74 -1.38
C ASP A 128 6.07 -0.49 -0.92
N LEU A 129 6.97 -0.29 -1.88
CA LEU A 129 8.38 -0.11 -1.62
C LEU A 129 8.91 1.18 -2.22
N PHE A 130 9.84 1.79 -1.51
CA PHE A 130 10.67 2.87 -2.04
C PHE A 130 12.06 2.34 -2.36
N ASN A 131 12.60 2.75 -3.52
CA ASN A 131 14.03 2.70 -3.74
C ASN A 131 14.66 3.96 -3.13
N VAL A 132 15.53 3.76 -2.15
CA VAL A 132 16.13 4.83 -1.35
C VAL A 132 17.63 4.75 -1.37
N THR A 133 18.28 5.87 -1.05
CA THR A 133 19.70 5.92 -0.68
C THR A 133 19.86 6.26 0.79
N THR A 134 20.88 5.67 1.42
CA THR A 134 21.32 6.07 2.76
C THR A 134 22.25 7.29 2.70
N ALA A 135 22.58 7.86 3.85
CA ALA A 135 23.62 8.88 3.99
C ALA A 135 25.00 8.46 3.45
N THR A 136 25.30 7.15 3.40
CA THR A 136 26.54 6.61 2.84
C THR A 136 26.45 6.31 1.34
N GLY A 137 25.31 6.58 0.70
CA GLY A 137 25.08 6.34 -0.73
C GLY A 137 24.65 4.92 -1.09
N GLN A 138 24.33 4.07 -0.10
CA GLN A 138 23.84 2.71 -0.36
C GLN A 138 22.40 2.75 -0.87
N ARG A 139 22.17 2.21 -2.08
CA ARG A 139 20.84 2.01 -2.65
C ARG A 139 20.20 0.74 -2.10
N GLN A 140 18.90 0.79 -1.79
CA GLN A 140 18.15 -0.38 -1.32
C GLN A 140 16.63 -0.18 -1.39
N MET A 141 15.90 -1.29 -1.36
CA MET A 141 14.44 -1.30 -1.24
C MET A 141 14.01 -1.32 0.23
N ILE A 142 13.10 -0.42 0.60
CA ILE A 142 12.47 -0.40 1.93
C ILE A 142 10.96 -0.55 1.81
N VAL A 143 10.34 -1.23 2.76
CA VAL A 143 8.88 -1.45 2.83
C VAL A 143 8.21 -0.26 3.52
N ILE A 144 7.17 0.27 2.87
CA ILE A 144 6.37 1.40 3.38
C ILE A 144 5.06 0.91 3.98
N GLU A 145 4.41 -0.04 3.31
CA GLU A 145 3.24 -0.76 3.80
C GLU A 145 3.07 -2.10 3.08
N THR A 146 2.34 -3.04 3.70
CA THR A 146 1.99 -4.33 3.12
C THR A 146 0.48 -4.52 3.18
N ASN A 147 -0.11 -5.02 2.10
CA ASN A 147 -1.54 -5.00 1.83
C ASN A 147 -2.11 -6.42 1.63
N SER A 148 -3.23 -6.73 2.30
CA SER A 148 -3.87 -8.06 2.26
C SER A 148 -4.92 -8.28 1.17
N CYS A 149 -5.28 -7.23 0.41
CA CYS A 149 -6.01 -7.34 -0.86
C CYS A 149 -5.40 -6.27 -1.80
N PRO A 150 -4.18 -6.50 -2.30
CA PRO A 150 -3.52 -5.53 -3.15
C PRO A 150 -4.26 -5.41 -4.50
N SER A 151 -4.30 -4.18 -5.02
CA SER A 151 -4.67 -3.91 -6.41
C SER A 151 -3.39 -3.88 -7.25
N GLY A 152 -3.44 -4.42 -8.46
CA GLY A 152 -2.36 -4.32 -9.44
C GLY A 152 -2.57 -5.06 -10.76
N GLN A 153 -3.44 -6.09 -10.82
CA GLN A 153 -3.50 -6.96 -12.01
C GLN A 153 -3.94 -6.22 -13.26
N LYS A 154 -4.94 -5.35 -13.12
CA LYS A 154 -5.39 -4.43 -14.17
C LYS A 154 -4.31 -3.48 -14.71
N SER A 155 -3.15 -3.40 -14.05
CA SER A 155 -1.99 -2.54 -14.37
C SER A 155 -0.78 -3.33 -14.90
N MET A 156 -0.85 -4.65 -14.98
CA MET A 156 0.27 -5.52 -15.34
C MET A 156 0.13 -5.99 -16.80
N PRO A 157 1.09 -5.69 -17.69
CA PRO A 157 1.12 -6.27 -19.03
C PRO A 157 1.16 -7.80 -18.99
N ILE A 158 0.56 -8.45 -19.99
CA ILE A 158 0.56 -9.90 -20.09
C ILE A 158 2.00 -10.40 -20.25
N LEU A 159 2.35 -11.44 -19.49
CA LEU A 159 3.71 -11.97 -19.42
C LEU A 159 4.12 -12.77 -20.67
N SER A 160 3.16 -13.49 -21.26
CA SER A 160 3.36 -14.37 -22.40
C SER A 160 2.19 -14.23 -23.38
N GLU A 161 2.48 -14.06 -24.68
CA GLU A 161 1.46 -13.98 -25.73
C GLU A 161 1.08 -15.36 -26.29
N THR A 162 1.79 -16.42 -25.89
CA THR A 162 1.66 -17.77 -26.49
C THR A 162 1.14 -18.83 -25.53
N GLU A 163 1.02 -18.53 -24.24
CA GLU A 163 0.48 -19.47 -23.25
C GLU A 163 -1.06 -19.57 -23.34
N GLU A 164 -1.59 -20.74 -23.01
CA GLU A 164 -3.03 -20.97 -22.95
C GLU A 164 -3.67 -20.16 -21.80
N ASN A 165 -4.80 -19.50 -22.05
CA ASN A 165 -5.45 -18.56 -21.12
C ASN A 165 -4.56 -17.37 -20.70
N ASN A 166 -3.58 -17.00 -21.53
CA ASN A 166 -2.72 -15.84 -21.26
C ASN A 166 -3.51 -14.54 -21.03
N GLU A 167 -4.68 -14.42 -21.65
CA GLU A 167 -5.58 -13.28 -21.52
C GLU A 167 -6.01 -13.04 -20.06
N HIS A 168 -6.03 -14.07 -19.22
CA HIS A 168 -6.32 -13.93 -17.78
C HIS A 168 -5.18 -13.22 -17.03
N GLY A 169 -3.97 -13.18 -17.59
CA GLY A 169 -2.79 -12.59 -16.97
C GLY A 169 -2.57 -13.04 -15.52
N GLY A 170 -2.20 -12.09 -14.66
CA GLY A 170 -1.91 -12.36 -13.26
C GLY A 170 -3.13 -12.74 -12.41
N TYR A 171 -4.38 -12.52 -12.89
CA TYR A 171 -5.59 -12.96 -12.18
C TYR A 171 -5.57 -14.49 -12.00
N ARG A 172 -5.26 -15.24 -13.06
CA ARG A 172 -5.18 -16.72 -13.02
C ARG A 172 -4.09 -17.20 -12.11
N VAL A 173 -2.93 -16.52 -12.11
CA VAL A 173 -1.82 -16.87 -11.24
C VAL A 173 -2.21 -16.75 -9.77
N VAL A 174 -2.89 -15.66 -9.37
CA VAL A 174 -3.39 -15.49 -7.98
C VAL A 174 -4.38 -16.60 -7.61
N ILE A 175 -5.39 -16.85 -8.44
CA ILE A 175 -6.40 -17.87 -8.14
C ILE A 175 -5.77 -19.26 -8.02
N GLN A 176 -4.85 -19.62 -8.92
CA GLN A 176 -4.22 -20.94 -8.94
C GLN A 176 -3.20 -21.14 -7.81
N SER A 177 -2.42 -20.11 -7.47
CA SER A 177 -1.39 -20.22 -6.41
C SER A 177 -1.98 -19.99 -5.03
N ALA A 178 -2.61 -18.84 -4.78
CA ALA A 178 -3.04 -18.46 -3.44
C ALA A 178 -4.38 -19.08 -3.01
N PHE A 179 -5.34 -19.25 -3.95
CA PHE A 179 -6.71 -19.63 -3.58
C PHE A 179 -7.04 -21.10 -3.77
N LYS A 180 -6.53 -21.75 -4.83
CA LYS A 180 -6.91 -23.10 -5.24
C LYS A 180 -6.77 -24.14 -4.11
N SER A 181 -5.67 -24.10 -3.37
CA SER A 181 -5.41 -24.98 -2.22
C SER A 181 -6.34 -24.73 -1.03
N GLN A 182 -6.87 -23.51 -0.89
CA GLN A 182 -7.88 -23.18 0.13
C GLN A 182 -9.27 -23.61 -0.34
N LEU A 183 -9.60 -23.38 -1.61
CA LEU A 183 -10.84 -23.79 -2.23
C LEU A 183 -11.06 -25.31 -2.16
N SER A 184 -10.01 -26.12 -2.36
CA SER A 184 -10.11 -27.58 -2.25
C SER A 184 -10.41 -28.09 -0.83
N LYS A 185 -10.20 -27.25 0.20
CA LYS A 185 -10.52 -27.54 1.60
C LYS A 185 -11.93 -27.10 2.00
N ALA A 186 -12.63 -26.35 1.14
CA ALA A 186 -14.00 -25.91 1.41
C ALA A 186 -14.97 -27.09 1.30
N ASP A 187 -15.87 -27.22 2.26
CA ASP A 187 -16.93 -28.24 2.25
C ASP A 187 -17.95 -27.93 1.13
N PRO A 188 -18.08 -28.79 0.09
CA PRO A 188 -19.00 -28.55 -1.02
C PRO A 188 -20.47 -28.43 -0.60
N SER A 189 -20.86 -29.02 0.54
CA SER A 189 -22.23 -28.95 1.04
C SER A 189 -22.60 -27.56 1.57
N LEU A 190 -21.63 -26.66 1.78
CA LEU A 190 -21.84 -25.30 2.29
C LEU A 190 -22.17 -24.27 1.19
N GLY A 191 -22.38 -24.71 -0.05
CA GLY A 191 -22.93 -23.86 -1.12
C GLY A 191 -21.92 -23.42 -2.18
N GLY A 192 -22.18 -22.27 -2.80
CA GLY A 192 -21.49 -21.76 -3.99
C GLY A 192 -20.18 -21.01 -3.72
N LEU A 193 -19.70 -20.32 -4.75
CA LEU A 193 -18.51 -19.46 -4.70
C LEU A 193 -18.89 -17.99 -4.78
N ALA A 194 -18.10 -17.13 -4.17
CA ALA A 194 -18.29 -15.69 -4.29
C ALA A 194 -17.00 -14.88 -4.36
N VAL A 195 -17.06 -13.75 -5.06
CA VAL A 195 -16.14 -12.61 -4.92
C VAL A 195 -16.91 -11.46 -4.28
N ILE A 196 -16.44 -11.02 -3.10
CA ILE A 196 -17.05 -9.92 -2.36
C ILE A 196 -16.12 -8.70 -2.40
N TYR A 197 -16.62 -7.54 -2.81
CA TYR A 197 -15.81 -6.33 -2.98
C TYR A 197 -16.51 -5.06 -2.49
N ASP A 198 -15.73 -4.02 -2.16
CA ASP A 198 -16.26 -2.70 -1.76
C ASP A 198 -15.80 -1.55 -2.67
N LYS A 199 -14.91 -1.85 -3.61
CA LYS A 199 -14.44 -0.93 -4.65
C LYS A 199 -13.76 -1.73 -5.76
N ASN A 200 -13.41 -1.03 -6.84
CA ASN A 200 -12.57 -1.57 -7.91
C ASN A 200 -13.21 -2.77 -8.63
N LEU A 201 -14.41 -2.56 -9.18
CA LEU A 201 -15.16 -3.57 -9.92
C LEU A 201 -14.31 -4.20 -11.04
N MET A 202 -13.58 -3.40 -11.84
CA MET A 202 -12.69 -3.89 -12.90
C MET A 202 -11.78 -5.05 -12.47
N GLU A 203 -11.18 -4.93 -11.28
CA GLU A 203 -10.27 -5.96 -10.77
C GLU A 203 -11.03 -7.10 -10.08
N SER A 204 -12.11 -6.77 -9.37
CA SER A 204 -12.92 -7.77 -8.64
C SER A 204 -13.68 -8.69 -9.60
N SER A 205 -14.22 -8.15 -10.70
CA SER A 205 -14.89 -8.94 -11.74
C SER A 205 -13.91 -9.84 -12.48
N GLY A 206 -12.66 -9.41 -12.69
CA GLY A 206 -11.62 -10.24 -13.29
C GLY A 206 -11.29 -11.46 -12.42
N TYR A 207 -11.20 -11.28 -11.09
CA TYR A 207 -11.05 -12.43 -10.19
C TYR A 207 -12.27 -13.35 -10.20
N ALA A 208 -13.49 -12.82 -10.32
CA ALA A 208 -14.71 -13.63 -10.37
C ALA A 208 -14.76 -14.50 -11.63
N ALA A 209 -14.52 -13.92 -12.81
CA ALA A 209 -14.51 -14.64 -14.08
C ALA A 209 -13.42 -15.71 -14.12
N VAL A 210 -12.19 -15.37 -13.71
CA VAL A 210 -11.10 -16.36 -13.63
C VAL A 210 -11.38 -17.44 -12.60
N LEU A 211 -11.99 -17.10 -11.46
CA LEU A 211 -12.39 -18.11 -10.48
C LEU A 211 -13.43 -19.06 -11.07
N ALA A 212 -14.41 -18.57 -11.83
CA ALA A 212 -15.39 -19.40 -12.51
C ALA A 212 -14.72 -20.35 -13.51
N ASP A 213 -13.75 -19.86 -14.29
CA ASP A 213 -13.01 -20.69 -15.25
C ASP A 213 -12.10 -21.73 -14.61
N VAL A 214 -11.49 -21.42 -13.47
CA VAL A 214 -10.61 -22.35 -12.75
C VAL A 214 -11.41 -23.39 -11.96
N ALA A 215 -12.53 -22.99 -11.34
CA ALA A 215 -13.39 -23.88 -10.57
C ALA A 215 -14.36 -24.68 -11.45
N LYS A 216 -14.64 -24.22 -12.68
CA LYS A 216 -15.70 -24.75 -13.55
C LYS A 216 -17.09 -24.70 -12.88
N GLU A 217 -17.34 -23.59 -12.19
CA GLU A 217 -18.56 -23.32 -11.43
C GLU A 217 -18.92 -21.84 -11.54
N ASP A 218 -20.20 -21.53 -11.39
CA ASP A 218 -20.64 -20.13 -11.33
C ASP A 218 -20.18 -19.46 -10.03
N VAL A 219 -19.86 -18.17 -10.12
CA VAL A 219 -19.35 -17.35 -9.02
C VAL A 219 -20.23 -16.13 -8.82
N TRP A 220 -20.69 -15.91 -7.59
CA TRP A 220 -21.39 -14.68 -7.22
C TRP A 220 -20.42 -13.51 -7.09
N LEU A 221 -20.62 -12.46 -7.89
CA LEU A 221 -19.93 -11.18 -7.75
C LEU A 221 -20.84 -10.21 -7.00
N VAL A 222 -20.43 -9.78 -5.80
CA VAL A 222 -21.29 -9.01 -4.89
C VAL A 222 -20.55 -7.84 -4.28
N GLU A 223 -21.19 -6.67 -4.35
CA GLU A 223 -20.72 -5.46 -3.72
C GLU A 223 -21.20 -5.38 -2.26
N TRP A 224 -20.32 -4.98 -1.34
CA TRP A 224 -20.67 -4.76 0.06
C TRP A 224 -19.88 -3.58 0.63
N TYR A 225 -20.57 -2.48 0.96
CA TYR A 225 -19.98 -1.28 1.57
C TYR A 225 -20.04 -1.27 3.10
N ASP A 226 -19.17 -0.49 3.73
CA ASP A 226 -18.98 -0.37 5.20
C ASP A 226 -20.24 0.09 5.97
N LYS A 227 -21.19 0.75 5.29
CA LYS A 227 -22.40 1.34 5.88
C LYS A 227 -23.66 0.95 5.13
N ASP A 228 -23.61 -0.15 4.39
CA ASP A 228 -24.80 -0.66 3.71
C ASP A 228 -25.78 -1.21 4.75
N THR A 229 -26.97 -0.61 4.82
CA THR A 229 -28.02 -0.98 5.77
C THR A 229 -28.87 -2.15 5.30
N ASP A 230 -28.79 -2.52 4.02
CA ASP A 230 -29.46 -3.68 3.45
C ASP A 230 -28.58 -4.34 2.38
N PRO A 231 -27.42 -4.88 2.79
CA PRO A 231 -26.47 -5.51 1.88
C PRO A 231 -27.02 -6.81 1.31
N ASN A 232 -26.58 -7.16 0.11
CA ASN A 232 -26.85 -8.47 -0.50
C ASN A 232 -25.94 -9.58 0.06
N VAL A 233 -25.42 -9.40 1.27
CA VAL A 233 -24.49 -10.29 1.93
C VAL A 233 -24.83 -10.36 3.42
N LYS A 234 -24.81 -11.55 4.00
CA LYS A 234 -24.95 -11.74 5.46
C LYS A 234 -24.14 -12.95 5.94
N TRP A 235 -23.90 -12.99 7.25
CA TRP A 235 -23.38 -14.17 7.93
C TRP A 235 -24.49 -14.86 8.69
N GLN A 236 -24.51 -16.20 8.64
CA GLN A 236 -25.40 -17.03 9.43
C GLN A 236 -24.65 -18.31 9.81
N ASP A 237 -24.51 -18.60 11.11
CA ASP A 237 -23.82 -19.78 11.64
C ASP A 237 -22.39 -19.97 11.08
N GLY A 238 -21.67 -18.86 10.88
CA GLY A 238 -20.32 -18.84 10.28
C GLY A 238 -20.28 -19.08 8.76
N ILE A 239 -21.43 -19.17 8.09
CA ILE A 239 -21.55 -19.34 6.64
C ILE A 239 -21.98 -18.01 6.01
N LEU A 240 -21.23 -17.58 5.00
CA LEU A 240 -21.56 -16.42 4.18
C LEU A 240 -22.75 -16.75 3.28
N HIS A 241 -23.71 -15.84 3.19
CA HIS A 241 -24.84 -15.94 2.28
C HIS A 241 -24.91 -14.72 1.39
N VAL A 242 -25.29 -14.93 0.12
CA VAL A 242 -25.48 -13.88 -0.89
C VAL A 242 -26.94 -13.82 -1.31
N ARG A 243 -27.50 -12.62 -1.45
CA ARG A 243 -28.87 -12.40 -1.94
C ARG A 243 -28.86 -12.07 -3.43
N ASP A 244 -29.59 -12.85 -4.21
CA ASP A 244 -29.78 -12.59 -5.65
C ASP A 244 -30.83 -11.50 -5.92
N GLU A 245 -31.09 -11.24 -7.22
CA GLU A 245 -32.09 -10.29 -7.68
C GLU A 245 -33.54 -10.69 -7.37
N HIS A 246 -33.79 -11.97 -7.09
CA HIS A 246 -35.09 -12.50 -6.68
C HIS A 246 -35.25 -12.54 -5.14
N HIS A 247 -34.32 -11.93 -4.41
CA HIS A 247 -34.26 -11.91 -2.95
C HIS A 247 -34.08 -13.29 -2.30
N VAL A 248 -33.56 -14.26 -3.04
CA VAL A 248 -33.20 -15.59 -2.53
C VAL A 248 -31.78 -15.56 -1.98
N TRP A 249 -31.59 -16.18 -0.81
CA TRP A 249 -30.29 -16.27 -0.15
C TRP A 249 -29.59 -17.59 -0.50
N HIS A 250 -28.38 -17.48 -1.02
CA HIS A 250 -27.53 -18.60 -1.43
C HIS A 250 -26.34 -18.75 -0.48
N PRO A 251 -26.11 -19.93 0.12
CA PRO A 251 -24.94 -20.15 0.96
C PRO A 251 -23.66 -20.22 0.13
N ILE A 252 -22.52 -19.81 0.70
CA ILE A 252 -21.23 -19.73 0.05
C ILE A 252 -20.20 -20.55 0.85
N ARG A 253 -19.59 -21.55 0.21
CA ARG A 253 -18.56 -22.39 0.82
C ARG A 253 -17.18 -21.76 0.79
N ALA A 254 -16.89 -20.94 -0.23
CA ALA A 254 -15.61 -20.25 -0.37
C ALA A 254 -15.76 -18.87 -1.01
N CYS A 255 -15.04 -17.89 -0.46
CA CYS A 255 -15.09 -16.50 -0.84
C CYS A 255 -13.69 -15.96 -1.12
N PHE A 256 -13.50 -15.41 -2.33
CA PHE A 256 -12.40 -14.51 -2.62
C PHE A 256 -12.77 -13.12 -2.12
N ARG A 257 -12.11 -12.65 -1.07
CA ARG A 257 -12.43 -11.37 -0.42
C ARG A 257 -11.58 -10.25 -1.01
N TYR A 258 -12.24 -9.32 -1.68
CA TYR A 258 -11.69 -8.04 -2.14
C TYR A 258 -12.32 -6.85 -1.38
N LEU A 259 -12.63 -7.03 -0.10
CA LEU A 259 -13.04 -5.96 0.80
C LEU A 259 -11.83 -5.25 1.40
N THR A 260 -11.75 -3.95 1.16
CA THR A 260 -10.56 -3.15 1.47
C THR A 260 -10.74 -2.22 2.67
N GLN A 261 -11.93 -1.64 2.84
CA GLN A 261 -12.26 -0.63 3.85
C GLN A 261 -12.85 -1.32 5.08
N LYS A 262 -12.12 -1.27 6.20
CA LYS A 262 -12.55 -1.81 7.51
C LYS A 262 -13.17 -3.22 7.45
N PRO A 263 -12.60 -4.19 6.72
CA PRO A 263 -13.29 -5.48 6.50
C PRO A 263 -13.58 -6.25 7.80
N TRP A 264 -12.86 -5.97 8.88
CA TRP A 264 -13.03 -6.59 10.20
C TRP A 264 -14.34 -6.27 10.93
N ASN A 265 -15.10 -5.27 10.48
CA ASN A 265 -16.44 -5.00 11.04
C ASN A 265 -17.57 -5.77 10.35
N ARG A 266 -17.26 -6.49 9.27
CA ARG A 266 -18.23 -7.21 8.44
C ARG A 266 -17.89 -8.68 8.26
N PHE A 267 -16.61 -9.04 8.28
CA PHE A 267 -16.16 -10.42 8.20
C PHE A 267 -15.71 -10.91 9.58
N PRO A 268 -16.31 -11.99 10.11
CA PRO A 268 -15.87 -12.62 11.33
C PRO A 268 -14.42 -13.11 11.23
N LEU A 269 -13.76 -13.23 12.38
CA LEU A 269 -12.43 -13.82 12.51
C LEU A 269 -12.44 -15.32 12.30
N LYS A 270 -13.59 -15.96 12.53
CA LYS A 270 -13.82 -17.37 12.33
C LYS A 270 -15.03 -17.61 11.46
N THR A 271 -14.84 -18.38 10.41
CA THR A 271 -15.87 -18.69 9.43
C THR A 271 -15.79 -20.16 9.07
N ARG A 272 -16.94 -20.75 8.72
CA ARG A 272 -17.02 -22.06 8.06
C ARG A 272 -16.80 -21.91 6.56
N THR A 273 -17.27 -20.80 5.98
CA THR A 273 -16.86 -20.37 4.63
C THR A 273 -15.35 -20.16 4.61
N VAL A 274 -14.65 -20.74 3.64
CA VAL A 274 -13.23 -20.45 3.40
C VAL A 274 -13.08 -19.04 2.84
N VAL A 275 -12.25 -18.19 3.43
CA VAL A 275 -12.07 -16.79 3.01
C VAL A 275 -10.59 -16.51 2.71
N MET A 276 -10.30 -16.02 1.50
CA MET A 276 -8.96 -15.58 1.13
C MET A 276 -8.86 -14.06 0.93
N ASN A 277 -7.92 -13.35 1.56
CA ASN A 277 -7.20 -13.76 2.77
C ASN A 277 -8.11 -13.64 3.99
N GLN A 278 -7.85 -14.42 5.04
CA GLN A 278 -8.58 -14.33 6.30
C GLN A 278 -8.41 -12.94 6.95
N ILE A 279 -9.40 -12.49 7.71
CA ILE A 279 -9.38 -11.16 8.36
C ILE A 279 -8.24 -10.98 9.33
N ILE A 280 -7.77 -12.06 9.96
CA ILE A 280 -6.62 -11.98 10.84
C ILE A 280 -5.37 -11.43 10.14
N SER A 281 -5.16 -11.71 8.84
CA SER A 281 -4.05 -11.11 8.07
C SER A 281 -4.15 -9.59 7.97
N CYS A 282 -5.37 -9.03 7.92
CA CYS A 282 -5.58 -7.58 7.96
C CYS A 282 -5.15 -7.00 9.31
N LEU A 283 -5.62 -7.60 10.40
CA LEU A 283 -5.39 -7.13 11.76
C LEU A 283 -3.92 -7.31 12.20
N ALA A 284 -3.28 -8.41 11.78
CA ALA A 284 -1.89 -8.73 12.10
C ALA A 284 -0.86 -7.83 11.41
N GLY A 285 -1.28 -7.05 10.40
CA GLY A 285 -0.42 -6.05 9.78
C GLY A 285 -0.77 -5.73 8.33
N GLY A 286 -1.44 -6.63 7.62
CA GLY A 286 -1.74 -6.47 6.19
C GLY A 286 -2.73 -5.36 5.87
N ARG A 287 -3.40 -4.77 6.87
CA ARG A 287 -4.16 -3.50 6.78
C ARG A 287 -4.10 -2.68 8.06
N ASN A 288 -3.19 -3.02 8.98
CA ASN A 288 -3.01 -2.37 10.27
C ASN A 288 -1.54 -1.99 10.41
N LYS A 289 -1.21 -0.73 10.08
CA LYS A 289 0.19 -0.28 10.02
C LYS A 289 0.89 -0.34 11.38
N MET A 290 0.14 -0.18 12.48
CA MET A 290 0.70 -0.30 13.82
C MET A 290 1.09 -1.75 14.13
N MET A 291 0.24 -2.71 13.80
CA MET A 291 0.56 -4.13 13.97
C MET A 291 1.66 -4.60 13.02
N ALA A 292 1.70 -4.08 11.79
CA ALA A 292 2.77 -4.38 10.83
C ALA A 292 4.15 -4.01 11.40
N ALA A 293 4.30 -2.82 11.98
CA ALA A 293 5.56 -2.41 12.59
C ALA A 293 6.02 -3.37 13.71
N ARG A 294 5.09 -3.80 14.57
CA ARG A 294 5.36 -4.80 15.62
C ARG A 294 5.75 -6.17 15.04
N ALA A 295 5.04 -6.62 14.01
CA ALA A 295 5.32 -7.87 13.32
C ALA A 295 6.74 -7.85 12.72
N TYR A 296 7.13 -6.73 12.10
CA TYR A 296 8.46 -6.57 11.52
C TYR A 296 9.55 -6.56 12.60
N ASP A 297 9.35 -5.87 13.72
CA ASP A 297 10.31 -5.85 14.83
C ASP A 297 10.54 -7.25 15.41
N PHE A 298 9.47 -8.03 15.62
CA PHE A 298 9.58 -9.40 16.11
C PHE A 298 10.32 -10.29 15.13
N TYR A 299 9.98 -10.25 13.85
CA TYR A 299 10.65 -11.10 12.88
C TYR A 299 12.11 -10.67 12.62
N ASN A 300 12.40 -9.36 12.62
CA ASN A 300 13.77 -8.86 12.55
C ASN A 300 14.63 -9.34 13.74
N SER A 301 14.03 -9.46 14.93
CA SER A 301 14.71 -10.01 16.10
C SER A 301 15.04 -11.50 15.92
N GLU A 302 14.17 -12.26 15.25
CA GLU A 302 14.43 -13.67 14.88
C GLU A 302 15.50 -13.81 13.79
N LEU A 303 15.66 -12.80 12.93
CA LEU A 303 16.58 -12.81 11.79
C LEU A 303 17.98 -12.24 12.11
N VAL A 304 18.22 -11.73 13.32
CA VAL A 304 19.42 -10.93 13.65
C VAL A 304 20.74 -11.59 13.21
N ASP A 305 20.89 -12.90 13.37
CA ASP A 305 22.11 -13.65 13.06
C ASP A 305 22.23 -14.09 11.59
N THR A 306 21.22 -13.78 10.77
CA THR A 306 21.17 -14.21 9.36
C THR A 306 21.70 -13.16 8.38
N GLY A 307 21.86 -11.92 8.84
CA GLY A 307 22.17 -10.77 7.98
C GLY A 307 20.97 -10.24 7.17
N LEU A 308 19.79 -10.85 7.30
CA LEU A 308 18.54 -10.37 6.69
C LEU A 308 17.79 -9.47 7.67
N SER A 309 17.08 -8.48 7.14
CA SER A 309 16.09 -7.70 7.88
C SER A 309 15.05 -7.11 6.94
N ILE A 310 13.83 -6.93 7.46
CA ILE A 310 12.82 -6.07 6.88
C ILE A 310 13.26 -4.64 7.15
N ARG A 311 13.47 -3.89 6.07
CA ARG A 311 13.90 -2.50 6.13
C ARG A 311 12.69 -1.60 5.96
N THR A 312 12.45 -0.75 6.94
CA THR A 312 11.37 0.23 6.94
C THR A 312 11.91 1.59 7.41
N PRO A 313 11.23 2.70 7.09
CA PRO A 313 11.50 3.95 7.76
C PRO A 313 11.21 3.83 9.27
N GLU A 314 11.97 4.54 10.11
CA GLU A 314 11.77 4.54 11.57
C GLU A 314 10.31 4.91 11.89
N THR A 315 9.63 4.09 12.67
CA THR A 315 8.20 4.25 12.94
C THR A 315 7.94 4.20 14.43
N VAL A 316 7.37 5.27 14.97
CA VAL A 316 6.88 5.36 16.34
C VAL A 316 5.41 4.97 16.36
N ASN A 317 5.08 3.97 17.16
CA ASN A 317 3.74 3.38 17.26
C ASN A 317 2.97 3.89 18.48
N ASN A 318 1.65 3.68 18.48
CA ASN A 318 0.76 3.96 19.62
C ASN A 318 0.81 5.43 20.09
N VAL A 319 0.93 6.36 19.15
CA VAL A 319 1.04 7.79 19.44
C VAL A 319 -0.36 8.38 19.58
N THR A 320 -0.60 9.15 20.64
CA THR A 320 -1.83 9.92 20.83
C THR A 320 -1.75 11.28 20.16
N LEU A 321 -2.88 11.92 19.85
CA LEU A 321 -2.94 13.21 19.17
C LEU A 321 -2.05 14.28 19.85
N GLY A 322 -2.05 14.34 21.18
CA GLY A 322 -1.26 15.31 21.95
C GLY A 322 0.26 15.10 21.92
N GLU A 323 0.73 13.89 21.62
CA GLU A 323 2.15 13.54 21.57
C GLU A 323 2.79 13.82 20.21
N ILE A 324 1.98 13.99 19.15
CA ILE A 324 2.44 14.13 17.77
C ILE A 324 3.47 15.25 17.59
N PRO A 325 3.27 16.49 18.10
CA PRO A 325 4.25 17.56 17.94
C PRO A 325 5.63 17.22 18.51
N LEU A 326 5.69 16.47 19.63
CA LEU A 326 6.93 16.08 20.27
C LEU A 326 7.73 15.11 19.38
N TRP A 327 7.06 14.11 18.81
CA TRP A 327 7.70 13.14 17.92
C TRP A 327 8.19 13.78 16.63
N ILE A 328 7.40 14.67 16.02
CA ILE A 328 7.83 15.42 14.83
C ILE A 328 9.07 16.26 15.14
N HIS A 329 9.09 16.95 16.29
CA HIS A 329 10.25 17.71 16.71
C HIS A 329 11.48 16.82 16.87
N SER A 330 11.34 15.64 17.52
CA SER A 330 12.43 14.69 17.69
C SER A 330 13.01 14.16 16.36
N MET A 331 12.19 14.12 15.30
CA MET A 331 12.59 13.72 13.94
C MET A 331 13.19 14.87 13.11
N GLY A 332 13.45 16.03 13.72
CA GLY A 332 14.00 17.20 13.02
C GLY A 332 12.95 18.00 12.26
N GLY A 333 11.69 17.99 12.72
CA GLY A 333 10.59 18.82 12.21
C GLY A 333 9.84 18.25 11.01
N HIS A 334 10.29 17.13 10.44
CA HIS A 334 9.67 16.48 9.30
C HIS A 334 9.24 15.06 9.66
N ALA A 335 8.03 14.65 9.29
CA ALA A 335 7.54 13.29 9.49
C ALA A 335 6.37 12.96 8.55
N VAL A 336 5.99 11.69 8.53
CA VAL A 336 4.73 11.22 7.95
C VAL A 336 3.85 10.70 9.07
N LEU A 337 2.67 11.31 9.25
CA LEU A 337 1.63 10.83 10.16
C LEU A 337 0.70 9.89 9.40
N LYS A 338 0.32 8.78 10.03
CA LYS A 338 -0.67 7.87 9.44
C LYS A 338 -1.71 7.43 10.47
N VAL A 339 -2.96 7.42 10.02
CA VAL A 339 -4.04 6.67 10.65
C VAL A 339 -3.80 5.18 10.36
N PRO A 340 -3.59 4.32 11.37
CA PRO A 340 -3.03 2.99 11.16
C PRO A 340 -3.90 2.06 10.30
N TYR A 341 -5.22 2.27 10.31
CA TYR A 341 -6.21 1.36 9.72
C TYR A 341 -6.76 1.84 8.36
N SER A 342 -6.37 3.05 7.92
CA SER A 342 -6.80 3.63 6.65
C SER A 342 -6.03 3.04 5.46
N ASN A 343 -6.59 3.11 4.25
CA ASN A 343 -6.01 2.54 3.03
C ASN A 343 -6.03 3.52 1.84
N ALA A 344 -5.36 3.14 0.74
CA ALA A 344 -5.36 3.89 -0.53
C ALA A 344 -4.92 5.36 -0.39
N GLY A 345 -3.94 5.61 0.48
CA GLY A 345 -3.42 6.96 0.75
C GLY A 345 -4.31 7.84 1.62
N GLN A 346 -5.46 7.35 2.05
CA GLN A 346 -6.30 8.06 3.00
C GLN A 346 -5.67 7.98 4.39
N GLY A 347 -5.78 9.06 5.15
CA GLY A 347 -5.20 9.15 6.49
C GLY A 347 -3.67 9.07 6.50
N VAL A 348 -3.01 9.56 5.45
CA VAL A 348 -1.54 9.74 5.39
C VAL A 348 -1.27 11.22 5.20
N TYR A 349 -0.48 11.81 6.08
CA TYR A 349 -0.21 13.24 6.12
C TYR A 349 1.30 13.46 6.17
N THR A 350 1.82 14.20 5.21
CA THR A 350 3.21 14.66 5.22
C THR A 350 3.27 15.94 6.02
N ILE A 351 4.15 15.97 7.02
CA ILE A 351 4.32 17.14 7.88
C ILE A 351 5.73 17.68 7.67
N THR A 352 5.80 18.85 7.06
CA THR A 352 7.03 19.56 6.73
C THR A 352 6.99 21.04 7.10
N ASN A 353 5.80 21.55 7.43
CA ASN A 353 5.58 22.92 7.86
C ASN A 353 4.47 22.99 8.92
N HIS A 354 4.30 24.18 9.51
CA HIS A 354 3.35 24.41 10.58
C HIS A 354 1.89 24.32 10.12
N ASP A 355 1.61 24.66 8.85
CA ASP A 355 0.26 24.64 8.31
C ASP A 355 -0.24 23.20 8.16
N GLU A 356 0.58 22.30 7.62
CA GLU A 356 0.31 20.85 7.53
C GLU A 356 0.02 20.24 8.90
N LEU A 357 0.85 20.56 9.91
CA LEU A 357 0.64 20.09 11.28
C LEU A 357 -0.66 20.65 11.87
N SER A 358 -0.88 21.96 11.77
CA SER A 358 -2.06 22.61 12.33
C SER A 358 -3.35 22.11 11.68
N ASN A 359 -3.33 21.86 10.37
CA ASN A 359 -4.47 21.28 9.66
C ASN A 359 -4.80 19.88 10.20
N PHE A 360 -3.80 19.02 10.39
CA PHE A 360 -4.01 17.69 10.95
C PHE A 360 -4.53 17.73 12.39
N MET A 361 -3.96 18.59 13.24
CA MET A 361 -4.34 18.70 14.65
C MET A 361 -5.77 19.22 14.86
N ASN A 362 -6.28 20.01 13.92
CA ASN A 362 -7.64 20.57 13.96
C ASN A 362 -8.69 19.64 13.33
N GLU A 363 -8.29 18.54 12.69
CA GLU A 363 -9.20 17.57 12.11
C GLU A 363 -9.88 16.73 13.21
N LYS A 364 -11.14 16.31 12.95
CA LYS A 364 -11.82 15.35 13.82
C LYS A 364 -11.36 13.94 13.47
N HIS A 365 -10.71 13.28 14.42
CA HIS A 365 -10.23 11.92 14.26
C HIS A 365 -11.21 10.92 14.88
N TYR A 366 -11.47 9.82 14.18
CA TYR A 366 -12.30 8.72 14.68
C TYR A 366 -11.53 7.73 15.56
N TYR A 367 -10.25 7.54 15.25
CA TYR A 367 -9.32 6.71 16.00
C TYR A 367 -8.43 7.58 16.88
N ASP A 368 -8.06 7.07 18.05
CA ASP A 368 -7.27 7.83 19.04
C ASP A 368 -5.77 7.57 18.92
N LYS A 369 -5.38 6.59 18.10
CA LYS A 369 -3.99 6.18 17.91
C LYS A 369 -3.49 6.40 16.49
N PHE A 370 -2.26 6.88 16.42
CA PHE A 370 -1.54 7.20 15.19
C PHE A 370 -0.19 6.50 15.16
N ILE A 371 0.41 6.48 13.97
CA ILE A 371 1.84 6.22 13.81
C ILE A 371 2.54 7.45 13.26
N VAL A 372 3.73 7.72 13.78
CA VAL A 372 4.63 8.77 13.29
C VAL A 372 5.82 8.07 12.65
N GLN A 373 5.98 8.21 11.34
CA GLN A 373 7.04 7.56 10.57
C GLN A 373 8.01 8.60 10.04
N SER A 374 9.30 8.27 10.01
CA SER A 374 10.32 9.11 9.41
C SER A 374 10.01 9.34 7.93
N LEU A 375 10.01 10.60 7.54
CA LEU A 375 9.78 11.04 6.17
C LEU A 375 11.00 10.71 5.29
N VAL A 376 10.73 10.02 4.19
CA VAL A 376 11.67 9.76 3.11
C VAL A 376 11.40 10.77 2.00
N GLY A 377 12.24 11.78 1.89
CA GLY A 377 12.05 12.89 0.96
C GLY A 377 13.33 13.22 0.20
N ASN A 378 13.56 14.50 -0.04
CA ASN A 378 14.84 14.97 -0.57
C ASN A 378 15.93 14.91 0.53
N ALA A 379 17.19 14.84 0.14
CA ALA A 379 18.33 14.88 1.05
C ALA A 379 18.33 16.10 2.00
N SER A 380 17.80 17.24 1.54
CA SER A 380 17.75 18.48 2.33
C SER A 380 16.64 18.54 3.38
N TRP A 381 15.60 17.72 3.29
CA TRP A 381 14.43 17.80 4.17
C TRP A 381 13.83 16.45 4.57
N SER A 382 14.62 15.36 4.51
CA SER A 382 14.25 14.08 5.11
C SER A 382 14.47 14.07 6.62
N SER A 383 13.64 13.29 7.34
CA SER A 383 13.71 13.18 8.81
C SER A 383 15.09 12.76 9.30
N VAL A 384 15.42 13.20 10.51
CA VAL A 384 16.57 12.74 11.28
C VAL A 384 16.11 11.56 12.13
N THR A 385 16.86 10.47 12.08
CA THR A 385 16.54 9.19 12.75
C THR A 385 17.78 8.67 13.47
N ARG A 386 17.62 7.69 14.36
CA ARG A 386 18.75 7.09 15.09
C ARG A 386 19.64 6.22 14.19
N THR A 387 19.04 5.61 13.17
CA THR A 387 19.69 4.67 12.24
C THR A 387 20.21 5.35 10.96
N GLY A 388 20.02 6.66 10.83
CA GLY A 388 20.44 7.45 9.67
C GLY A 388 19.32 7.66 8.66
N LYS A 389 19.53 8.63 7.76
CA LYS A 389 18.49 9.12 6.86
C LYS A 389 18.33 8.26 5.61
N PHE A 390 17.08 8.13 5.16
CA PHE A 390 16.74 7.65 3.83
C PHE A 390 16.33 8.82 2.95
N TYR A 391 16.79 8.79 1.70
CA TYR A 391 16.42 9.75 0.67
C TYR A 391 15.81 9.01 -0.50
N HIS A 392 14.82 9.63 -1.15
CA HIS A 392 14.25 9.06 -2.36
C HIS A 392 15.26 9.09 -3.51
N VAL A 393 15.46 7.95 -4.17
CA VAL A 393 16.16 7.92 -5.48
C VAL A 393 15.30 8.64 -6.53
N GLY A 394 13.98 8.36 -6.50
CA GLY A 394 13.01 8.90 -7.44
C GLY A 394 13.18 8.37 -8.86
N THR A 395 12.41 8.93 -9.79
CA THR A 395 12.50 8.59 -11.21
C THR A 395 13.79 9.12 -11.85
N ILE A 396 14.20 8.50 -12.96
CA ILE A 396 15.17 9.10 -13.87
C ILE A 396 14.70 10.52 -14.24
N PRO A 397 15.58 11.54 -14.18
CA PRO A 397 15.20 12.90 -14.52
C PRO A 397 14.63 12.99 -15.93
N ASN A 398 13.52 13.71 -16.08
CA ASN A 398 12.94 13.96 -17.40
C ASN A 398 13.72 15.03 -18.18
N LYS A 399 13.24 15.40 -19.38
CA LYS A 399 13.86 16.44 -20.23
C LYS A 399 13.95 17.83 -19.57
N LYS A 400 13.17 18.09 -18.53
CA LYS A 400 13.20 19.31 -17.70
C LYS A 400 14.04 19.13 -16.42
N THR A 401 14.86 18.08 -16.38
CA THR A 401 15.69 17.69 -15.23
C THR A 401 14.89 17.47 -13.93
N ASN A 402 13.60 17.16 -14.05
CA ASN A 402 12.75 16.90 -12.90
C ASN A 402 12.76 15.41 -12.54
N THR A 403 13.04 15.13 -11.27
CA THR A 403 12.85 13.82 -10.63
C THR A 403 11.55 13.83 -9.84
N PHE A 404 10.82 12.71 -9.86
CA PHE A 404 9.59 12.54 -9.10
C PHE A 404 9.80 11.44 -8.07
N VAL A 405 9.14 11.57 -6.91
CA VAL A 405 8.99 10.42 -6.02
C VAL A 405 8.23 9.34 -6.76
N SER A 406 8.72 8.11 -6.64
CA SER A 406 8.06 6.93 -7.14
C SER A 406 8.15 5.79 -6.15
N ASP A 407 7.10 4.98 -6.12
CA ASP A 407 7.12 3.68 -5.47
C ASP A 407 7.03 2.54 -6.47
N LEU A 408 7.32 1.35 -5.96
CA LEU A 408 7.10 0.08 -6.62
C LEU A 408 6.14 -0.73 -5.76
N ARG A 409 5.02 -1.20 -6.33
CA ARG A 409 4.22 -2.24 -5.70
C ARG A 409 4.69 -3.59 -6.20
N MET A 410 5.13 -4.45 -5.28
CA MET A 410 5.48 -5.85 -5.54
C MET A 410 4.41 -6.74 -4.92
N MET A 411 3.74 -7.55 -5.75
CA MET A 411 2.74 -8.51 -5.33
C MET A 411 3.31 -9.92 -5.41
N ILE A 412 3.07 -10.70 -4.37
CA ILE A 412 3.53 -12.09 -4.24
C ILE A 412 2.36 -13.01 -3.87
N ALA A 413 2.52 -14.28 -4.21
CA ALA A 413 1.69 -15.34 -3.68
C ALA A 413 2.57 -16.41 -3.03
N GLY A 414 2.09 -16.99 -1.93
CA GLY A 414 2.70 -18.13 -1.26
C GLY A 414 1.75 -19.33 -1.27
N ASP A 415 2.27 -20.50 -1.61
CA ASP A 415 1.56 -21.77 -1.60
C ASP A 415 2.44 -22.89 -1.02
N GLU A 416 2.05 -24.16 -1.17
CA GLU A 416 2.85 -25.31 -0.74
C GLU A 416 4.25 -25.40 -1.38
N ASN A 417 4.50 -24.70 -2.49
CA ASN A 417 5.80 -24.63 -3.17
C ASN A 417 6.59 -23.37 -2.78
N GLY A 418 6.12 -22.61 -1.79
CA GLY A 418 6.73 -21.37 -1.33
C GLY A 418 6.24 -20.13 -2.09
N PHE A 419 7.02 -19.06 -2.01
CA PHE A 419 6.67 -17.77 -2.60
C PHE A 419 7.04 -17.64 -4.07
N ARG A 420 6.27 -16.82 -4.79
CA ARG A 420 6.57 -16.35 -6.15
C ARG A 420 6.12 -14.90 -6.36
N PRO A 421 6.82 -14.10 -7.18
CA PRO A 421 6.32 -12.80 -7.61
C PRO A 421 5.17 -12.96 -8.62
N ILE A 422 4.19 -12.07 -8.58
CA ILE A 422 2.95 -12.15 -9.38
C ILE A 422 2.76 -10.93 -10.26
N CYS A 423 2.85 -9.74 -9.66
CA CYS A 423 2.55 -8.48 -10.31
C CYS A 423 3.45 -7.39 -9.77
N ILE A 424 3.88 -6.50 -10.66
CA ILE A 424 4.71 -5.36 -10.33
C ILE A 424 4.15 -4.16 -11.09
N TYR A 425 4.08 -3.00 -10.45
CA TYR A 425 3.88 -1.73 -11.15
C TYR A 425 4.43 -0.58 -10.31
N GLY A 426 4.70 0.55 -10.95
CA GLY A 426 5.17 1.75 -10.27
C GLY A 426 4.10 2.83 -10.24
N ARG A 427 4.20 3.74 -9.27
CA ARG A 427 3.40 4.97 -9.24
C ARG A 427 4.32 6.16 -9.00
N LYS A 428 4.00 7.30 -9.60
CA LYS A 428 4.73 8.57 -9.36
C LYS A 428 3.87 9.64 -8.70
N ALA A 429 4.54 10.52 -7.96
CA ALA A 429 3.93 11.73 -7.41
C ALA A 429 3.49 12.71 -8.52
N ARG A 430 2.62 13.67 -8.17
CA ARG A 430 2.06 14.62 -9.13
C ARG A 430 3.06 15.72 -9.49
N ARG A 431 3.84 16.18 -8.52
CA ARG A 431 4.84 17.24 -8.67
C ARG A 431 6.27 16.71 -8.51
N PRO A 432 7.26 17.37 -9.13
CA PRO A 432 8.67 17.04 -8.94
C PRO A 432 9.10 17.13 -7.47
N LEU A 433 10.05 16.29 -7.07
CA LEU A 433 10.71 16.33 -5.77
C LEU A 433 11.76 17.46 -5.76
N THR A 434 11.46 18.58 -5.13
CA THR A 434 12.35 19.74 -5.11
C THR A 434 13.40 19.67 -4.00
N ALA A 435 14.54 20.32 -4.22
CA ALA A 435 15.62 20.41 -3.23
C ALA A 435 15.34 21.43 -2.11
N LYS A 436 14.39 22.35 -2.32
CA LYS A 436 13.98 23.35 -1.32
C LYS A 436 12.46 23.36 -1.25
N LEU A 437 11.94 23.42 -0.03
CA LEU A 437 10.52 23.62 0.25
C LEU A 437 10.26 25.11 0.49
N GLY A 438 9.18 25.61 -0.07
CA GLY A 438 8.55 26.85 0.37
C GLY A 438 7.84 26.65 1.72
N PRO A 439 7.58 27.74 2.47
CA PRO A 439 6.97 27.66 3.80
C PRO A 439 5.53 27.14 3.80
N HIS A 440 4.85 27.17 2.64
CA HIS A 440 3.45 26.77 2.46
C HIS A 440 3.29 25.74 1.34
N ASP A 441 4.36 25.03 0.98
CA ASP A 441 4.28 24.00 -0.05
C ASP A 441 3.41 22.83 0.45
N ASP A 442 2.52 22.36 -0.43
CA ASP A 442 1.81 21.09 -0.24
C ASP A 442 2.75 19.95 -0.62
N THR A 443 3.36 19.32 0.39
CA THR A 443 4.37 18.29 0.16
C THR A 443 3.76 16.95 -0.23
N TRP A 444 2.47 16.76 -0.01
CA TRP A 444 1.76 15.56 -0.46
C TRP A 444 1.75 15.48 -1.99
N GLU A 445 1.69 16.61 -2.69
CA GLU A 445 1.79 16.63 -4.15
C GLU A 445 3.15 16.13 -4.68
N MET A 446 4.21 16.23 -3.86
CA MET A 446 5.58 15.81 -4.20
C MET A 446 5.92 14.40 -3.72
N LEU A 447 5.27 13.91 -2.66
CA LEU A 447 5.58 12.64 -2.00
C LEU A 447 4.50 11.57 -2.23
N GLY A 448 3.24 11.98 -2.39
CA GLY A 448 2.08 11.11 -2.50
C GLY A 448 1.99 10.44 -3.87
N THR A 449 2.18 9.11 -3.89
CA THR A 449 2.13 8.28 -5.10
C THR A 449 0.76 7.65 -5.36
N ASN A 450 -0.20 7.78 -4.43
CA ASN A 450 -1.53 7.19 -4.56
C ASN A 450 -2.25 7.67 -5.82
N LEU A 451 -2.89 6.74 -6.55
CA LEU A 451 -3.57 7.04 -7.82
C LEU A 451 -5.04 7.40 -7.64
N SER A 452 -5.64 7.06 -6.50
CA SER A 452 -7.06 7.32 -6.23
C SER A 452 -7.32 8.82 -6.11
N ILE A 453 -8.29 9.32 -6.87
CA ILE A 453 -8.78 10.70 -6.80
C ILE A 453 -10.23 10.64 -6.35
N LYS A 454 -10.57 11.37 -5.29
CA LYS A 454 -11.96 11.58 -4.87
C LYS A 454 -12.57 12.67 -5.74
N LEU A 455 -13.71 12.37 -6.37
CA LEU A 455 -14.48 13.28 -7.19
C LEU A 455 -15.41 14.15 -6.29
N PRO A 456 -15.86 15.32 -6.77
CA PRO A 456 -16.75 16.20 -6.00
C PRO A 456 -18.06 15.53 -5.58
N ASN A 457 -18.54 14.56 -6.34
CA ASN A 457 -19.76 13.78 -6.05
C ASN A 457 -19.54 12.64 -5.03
N GLY A 458 -18.35 12.55 -4.43
CA GLY A 458 -17.98 11.50 -3.48
C GLY A 458 -17.51 10.20 -4.11
N ASP A 459 -17.60 10.03 -5.43
CA ASP A 459 -17.06 8.88 -6.15
C ASP A 459 -15.53 8.91 -6.23
N TRP A 460 -14.95 7.81 -6.68
CA TRP A 460 -13.51 7.67 -6.85
C TRP A 460 -13.16 7.37 -8.30
N THR A 461 -12.13 8.04 -8.81
CA THR A 461 -11.47 7.71 -10.07
C THR A 461 -9.99 7.41 -9.85
N THR A 462 -9.28 7.00 -10.89
CA THR A 462 -7.86 6.68 -10.85
C THR A 462 -7.08 7.54 -11.84
N ASP A 463 -6.00 8.18 -11.38
CA ASP A 463 -5.06 8.91 -12.22
C ASP A 463 -4.09 7.96 -12.93
N THR A 464 -4.53 7.40 -14.05
CA THR A 464 -3.72 6.45 -14.84
C THR A 464 -2.51 7.10 -15.53
N SER A 465 -2.39 8.43 -15.54
CA SER A 465 -1.23 9.14 -16.11
C SER A 465 0.02 9.05 -15.23
N ARG A 466 -0.17 8.79 -13.92
CA ARG A 466 0.89 8.60 -12.94
C ARG A 466 1.22 7.12 -12.68
N LEU A 467 0.50 6.21 -13.32
CA LEU A 467 0.83 4.80 -13.35
C LEU A 467 2.03 4.58 -14.27
N ILE A 468 3.07 3.94 -13.74
CA ILE A 468 4.26 3.50 -14.47
C ILE A 468 4.10 2.00 -14.72
N LEU A 469 3.83 1.64 -15.98
CA LEU A 469 3.67 0.24 -16.38
C LEU A 469 5.02 -0.47 -16.43
N MET A 470 5.00 -1.79 -16.26
CA MET A 470 6.18 -2.65 -16.45
C MET A 470 6.42 -2.96 -17.94
N ASP A 471 6.15 -1.99 -18.80
CA ASP A 471 6.26 -2.12 -20.25
C ASP A 471 7.59 -1.53 -20.76
N ARG A 472 7.85 -1.71 -22.05
CA ARG A 472 9.06 -1.18 -22.70
C ARG A 472 9.22 0.35 -22.64
N ARG A 473 8.12 1.09 -22.42
CA ARG A 473 8.10 2.56 -22.51
C ARG A 473 8.31 3.21 -21.13
N ASP A 474 7.67 2.67 -20.11
CA ASP A 474 7.55 3.27 -18.80
C ASP A 474 8.60 2.77 -17.82
N PHE A 475 8.93 1.47 -17.84
CA PHE A 475 9.77 0.83 -16.83
C PHE A 475 11.10 1.57 -16.58
N ASN A 476 11.77 2.00 -17.66
CA ASN A 476 13.05 2.69 -17.57
C ASN A 476 12.99 4.04 -16.82
N GLN A 477 11.81 4.62 -16.63
CA GLN A 477 11.63 5.83 -15.81
C GLN A 477 11.95 5.57 -14.33
N LEU A 478 11.86 4.33 -13.84
CA LEU A 478 12.12 3.99 -12.44
C LEU A 478 13.60 3.95 -12.10
N GLY A 479 14.49 3.76 -13.08
CA GLY A 479 15.93 3.64 -12.82
C GLY A 479 16.32 2.41 -11.99
N ILE A 480 15.54 1.33 -12.10
CA ILE A 480 15.76 0.08 -11.34
C ILE A 480 16.15 -1.06 -12.27
N GLY A 481 17.02 -1.95 -11.77
CA GLY A 481 17.49 -3.14 -12.46
C GLY A 481 16.96 -4.44 -11.84
N ILE A 482 17.51 -5.56 -12.29
CA ILE A 482 17.12 -6.90 -11.81
C ILE A 482 17.41 -7.07 -10.31
N ASP A 483 18.53 -6.52 -9.83
CA ASP A 483 18.93 -6.64 -8.43
C ASP A 483 17.99 -5.84 -7.50
N ASP A 484 17.52 -4.67 -7.94
CA ASP A 484 16.50 -3.89 -7.22
C ASP A 484 15.16 -4.64 -7.15
N LEU A 485 14.76 -5.34 -8.22
CA LEU A 485 13.53 -6.15 -8.25
C LEU A 485 13.64 -7.38 -7.34
N ILE A 486 14.80 -8.04 -7.34
CA ILE A 486 15.10 -9.15 -6.42
C ILE A 486 15.02 -8.65 -4.98
N ASP A 487 15.67 -7.52 -4.68
CA ASP A 487 15.67 -6.93 -3.34
C ASP A 487 14.24 -6.55 -2.91
N ALA A 488 13.43 -6.01 -3.82
CA ALA A 488 12.01 -5.71 -3.56
C ALA A 488 11.19 -6.96 -3.24
N TYR A 489 11.44 -8.05 -3.97
CA TYR A 489 10.78 -9.32 -3.75
C TYR A 489 11.15 -9.94 -2.41
N ILE A 490 12.44 -9.98 -2.05
CA ILE A 490 12.90 -10.47 -0.74
C ILE A 490 12.28 -9.64 0.39
N GLN A 491 12.32 -8.31 0.29
CA GLN A 491 11.70 -7.44 1.30
C GLN A 491 10.19 -7.67 1.43
N THR A 492 9.50 -7.93 0.33
CA THR A 492 8.07 -8.26 0.33
C THR A 492 7.81 -9.60 1.00
N VAL A 493 8.60 -10.64 0.70
CA VAL A 493 8.49 -11.97 1.32
C VAL A 493 8.72 -11.87 2.84
N LEU A 494 9.77 -11.19 3.27
CA LEU A 494 10.07 -11.03 4.70
C LEU A 494 8.92 -10.34 5.45
N ALA A 495 8.37 -9.25 4.89
CA ALA A 495 7.24 -8.54 5.47
C ALA A 495 5.98 -9.40 5.57
N VAL A 496 5.71 -10.23 4.56
CA VAL A 496 4.56 -11.15 4.55
C VAL A 496 4.73 -12.25 5.58
N ILE A 497 5.92 -12.85 5.71
CA ILE A 497 6.20 -13.86 6.75
C ILE A 497 6.02 -13.27 8.14
N ALA A 498 6.52 -12.05 8.38
CA ALA A 498 6.34 -11.37 9.66
C ALA A 498 4.85 -11.22 10.04
N ILE A 499 4.03 -10.78 9.09
CA ILE A 499 2.59 -10.59 9.32
C ILE A 499 1.89 -11.95 9.47
N ASP A 500 2.26 -12.97 8.70
CA ASP A 500 1.68 -14.31 8.83
C ASP A 500 2.01 -14.95 10.19
N LYS A 501 3.26 -14.82 10.67
CA LYS A 501 3.66 -15.22 12.02
C LYS A 501 2.94 -14.45 13.12
N MET A 502 2.69 -13.16 12.93
CA MET A 502 1.87 -12.37 13.85
C MET A 502 0.42 -12.87 13.88
N ALA A 503 -0.16 -13.21 12.72
CA ALA A 503 -1.49 -13.80 12.63
C ALA A 503 -1.55 -15.15 13.37
N ASP A 504 -0.54 -16.01 13.20
CA ASP A 504 -0.44 -17.29 13.91
C ASP A 504 -0.33 -17.09 15.42
N ARG A 505 0.47 -16.12 15.88
CA ARG A 505 0.57 -15.76 17.30
C ARG A 505 -0.78 -15.33 17.89
N LEU A 506 -1.53 -14.51 17.16
CA LEU A 506 -2.86 -14.04 17.58
C LEU A 506 -3.93 -15.14 17.53
N MET A 507 -3.65 -16.27 16.89
CA MET A 507 -4.57 -17.39 16.69
C MET A 507 -4.05 -18.71 17.27
N ALA A 508 -3.04 -18.67 18.15
CA ALA A 508 -2.28 -19.85 18.57
C ALA A 508 -3.15 -20.95 19.24
N SER A 509 -4.18 -20.55 19.99
CA SER A 509 -5.15 -21.48 20.63
C SER A 509 -6.27 -21.92 19.68
N GLY A 510 -6.18 -21.54 18.40
CA GLY A 510 -7.27 -21.60 17.45
C GLY A 510 -8.32 -20.52 17.67
N GLN A 511 -8.31 -19.76 18.78
CA GLN A 511 -9.16 -18.59 19.05
C GLN A 511 -8.37 -17.30 18.90
N PHE A 512 -9.04 -16.19 18.60
CA PHE A 512 -8.38 -14.88 18.55
C PHE A 512 -8.05 -14.37 19.95
N ASP A 513 -6.78 -14.06 20.19
CA ASP A 513 -6.32 -13.54 21.47
C ASP A 513 -6.55 -12.01 21.55
N TYR A 514 -7.75 -11.63 22.03
CA TYR A 514 -8.13 -10.24 22.23
C TYR A 514 -7.23 -9.52 23.24
N GLN A 515 -6.76 -10.20 24.29
CA GLN A 515 -5.93 -9.59 25.32
C GLN A 515 -4.55 -9.23 24.75
N LEU A 516 -3.93 -10.17 24.03
CA LEU A 516 -2.68 -9.92 23.33
C LEU A 516 -2.86 -8.82 22.28
N PHE A 517 -3.92 -8.88 21.46
CA PHE A 517 -4.16 -7.87 20.44
C PHE A 517 -4.31 -6.47 21.05
N GLN A 518 -5.13 -6.32 22.09
CA GLN A 518 -5.32 -5.03 22.79
C GLN A 518 -4.02 -4.52 23.41
N SER A 519 -3.16 -5.41 23.93
CA SER A 519 -1.86 -4.99 24.48
C SER A 519 -0.91 -4.42 23.41
N LEU A 520 -0.99 -4.94 22.17
CA LEU A 520 -0.14 -4.53 21.05
C LEU A 520 -0.75 -3.37 20.24
N ASN A 521 -2.08 -3.26 20.22
CA ASN A 521 -2.88 -2.31 19.45
C ASN A 521 -4.04 -1.74 20.32
N PRO A 522 -3.75 -0.88 21.30
CA PRO A 522 -4.74 -0.40 22.28
C PRO A 522 -5.57 0.75 21.71
N ASP A 523 -6.46 0.46 20.76
CA ASP A 523 -7.40 1.42 20.15
C ASP A 523 -8.85 0.94 20.30
N ASP A 524 -9.61 1.62 21.15
CA ASP A 524 -10.97 1.19 21.50
C ASP A 524 -11.94 1.29 20.31
N ALA A 525 -11.71 2.23 19.38
CA ALA A 525 -12.54 2.36 18.20
C ALA A 525 -12.35 1.15 17.27
N LEU A 526 -11.12 0.71 17.06
CA LEU A 526 -10.85 -0.52 16.31
C LEU A 526 -11.43 -1.76 17.02
N LEU A 527 -11.27 -1.87 18.34
CA LEU A 527 -11.79 -3.02 19.09
C LEU A 527 -13.32 -3.13 18.97
N ARG A 528 -14.04 -2.00 19.06
CA ARG A 528 -15.49 -1.95 18.81
C ARG A 528 -15.85 -2.36 17.38
N GLU A 529 -15.06 -1.96 16.39
CA GLU A 529 -15.28 -2.38 15.00
C GLU A 529 -15.12 -3.89 14.84
N ILE A 530 -14.07 -4.49 15.42
CA ILE A 530 -13.86 -5.94 15.37
C ILE A 530 -15.02 -6.69 16.04
N GLN A 531 -15.54 -6.18 17.16
CA GLN A 531 -16.67 -6.79 17.88
C GLN A 531 -17.95 -6.86 17.04
N GLN A 532 -18.19 -5.90 16.14
CA GLN A 532 -19.41 -5.87 15.31
C GLN A 532 -19.59 -7.14 14.47
N ALA A 533 -18.50 -7.75 13.99
CA ALA A 533 -18.54 -8.98 13.19
C ALA A 533 -18.38 -10.27 14.02
N ASN A 534 -18.19 -10.17 15.33
CA ASN A 534 -17.81 -11.31 16.18
C ASN A 534 -18.67 -11.39 17.46
N ILE A 535 -19.95 -11.07 17.35
CA ILE A 535 -20.90 -10.96 18.48
C ILE A 535 -20.96 -12.28 19.29
N ASP A 536 -20.97 -13.43 18.62
CA ASP A 536 -21.09 -14.74 19.26
C ASP A 536 -19.81 -15.21 19.97
N SER A 537 -18.68 -14.52 19.78
CA SER A 537 -17.39 -14.89 20.40
C SER A 537 -17.22 -14.33 21.83
N PHE A 538 -18.21 -13.59 22.33
CA PHE A 538 -18.21 -12.93 23.65
C PHE A 538 -19.34 -13.39 24.58
N GLN A 539 -20.12 -14.39 24.17
CA GLN A 539 -21.00 -15.16 25.05
C GLN A 539 -20.29 -16.46 25.45
#